data_AF-A0A834ZGI1-F1
#
_entry.id   AF-A0A834ZGI1-F1
#
_cell.length_a   1.000
_cell.length_b   1.000
_cell.length_c   1.000
_cell.angle_alpha   90.00
_cell.angle_beta   90.00
_cell.angle_gamma   90.00
#
_symmetry.space_group_name_H-M   'P 1'
#
loop_
_entity.id
_entity.type
_entity.pdbx_description
1 polymer ?
#
loop_
_entity_poly.entity_id
_entity_poly.type
_entity_poly.pdbx_seq_one_letter_code
_entity_poly.pdbx_strand_id
1 'polypeptide(L)'
;MAEEAILGFLQTKEEISDSGQFAEERGIDHNEIVNVIKSLHGFRLVDAQDIKRERWVLTDEGRSYIVAGSPEVQLLLAIPSEGISREELQRRVDPSVYKIGCAQAIKNKWVEMGKQLVSRKVQHVEDRVKDLLVRIQNGEIVDHNDIDALKRRKLIAPQTWKGYSLRKGPNYTPKRKKAATDLTRDHLQRGDWKDLEFKEYNFSAKGQPAEGGHLHPLLKARN
;
A
#
# COMPACT_ATOMS: atom_id res chain seq x y z
N MET A 1 21.52 12.35 1.71
CA MET A 1 20.77 12.83 0.55
C MET A 1 19.32 13.18 0.91
N ALA A 2 18.43 12.21 1.21
CA ALA A 2 17.04 12.52 1.57
C ALA A 2 16.89 13.39 2.82
N GLU A 3 17.65 13.11 3.89
CA GLU A 3 17.63 13.91 5.12
C GLU A 3 18.06 15.36 4.90
N GLU A 4 19.19 15.56 4.22
CA GLU A 4 19.71 16.88 3.87
C GLU A 4 18.77 17.63 2.92
N ALA A 5 18.08 16.92 2.00
CA ALA A 5 17.09 17.52 1.13
C ALA A 5 15.90 18.07 1.92
N ILE A 6 15.38 17.30 2.90
CA ILE A 6 14.26 17.71 3.75
C ILE A 6 14.66 18.87 4.64
N LEU A 7 15.74 18.71 5.43
CA LEU A 7 16.18 19.73 6.37
C LEU A 7 16.63 21.00 5.65
N GLY A 8 17.36 20.87 4.54
CA GLY A 8 17.77 21.99 3.71
C GLY A 8 16.61 22.72 3.04
N PHE A 9 15.58 21.99 2.57
CA PHE A 9 14.39 22.65 2.02
C PHE A 9 13.61 23.40 3.09
N LEU A 10 13.44 22.78 4.27
CA LEU A 10 12.83 23.44 5.44
C LEU A 10 13.68 24.62 5.93
N GLN A 11 14.96 24.73 5.58
CA GLN A 11 15.75 25.90 5.95
C GLN A 11 15.22 27.16 5.23
N THR A 12 14.94 27.02 3.93
CA THR A 12 14.44 28.08 3.05
C THR A 12 12.92 28.25 3.05
N LYS A 13 12.16 27.17 3.22
CA LYS A 13 10.69 27.19 3.24
C LYS A 13 10.17 26.71 4.59
N GLU A 14 9.03 27.22 5.02
CA GLU A 14 8.50 26.88 6.35
C GLU A 14 7.85 25.49 6.43
N GLU A 15 7.36 24.97 5.30
CA GLU A 15 6.59 23.73 5.26
C GLU A 15 6.83 22.94 3.97
N ILE A 16 6.79 21.60 4.09
CA ILE A 16 6.59 20.67 2.98
C ILE A 16 5.17 20.16 3.10
N SER A 17 4.29 20.58 2.19
CA SER A 17 2.87 20.25 2.28
C SER A 17 2.58 18.78 1.96
N ASP A 18 3.40 18.15 1.11
CA ASP A 18 3.18 16.77 0.67
C ASP A 18 4.52 16.07 0.40
N SER A 19 4.82 15.02 1.18
CA SER A 19 6.05 14.25 1.04
C SER A 19 6.16 13.49 -0.29
N GLY A 20 5.03 13.17 -0.95
CA GLY A 20 4.99 12.51 -2.26
C GLY A 20 5.38 13.46 -3.40
N GLN A 21 4.79 14.66 -3.42
CA GLN A 21 5.20 15.69 -4.39
C GLN A 21 6.66 16.07 -4.21
N PHE A 22 7.10 16.21 -2.95
CA PHE A 22 8.49 16.49 -2.63
C PHE A 22 9.44 15.37 -3.07
N ALA A 23 9.04 14.10 -2.94
CA ALA A 23 9.79 12.95 -3.45
C ALA A 23 9.97 13.02 -4.97
N GLU A 24 8.90 13.31 -5.71
CA GLU A 24 8.92 13.45 -7.18
C GLU A 24 9.81 14.63 -7.62
N GLU A 25 9.66 15.81 -7.01
CA GLU A 25 10.48 16.99 -7.31
C GLU A 25 11.98 16.76 -7.11
N ARG A 26 12.35 15.92 -6.14
CA ARG A 26 13.75 15.61 -5.82
C ARG A 26 14.26 14.35 -6.51
N GLY A 27 13.40 13.59 -7.18
CA GLY A 27 13.74 12.30 -7.78
C GLY A 27 14.19 11.26 -6.75
N ILE A 28 13.65 11.32 -5.53
CA ILE A 28 13.97 10.41 -4.42
C ILE A 28 12.79 9.46 -4.22
N ASP A 29 13.05 8.19 -3.90
CA ASP A 29 11.98 7.25 -3.57
C ASP A 29 11.16 7.71 -2.36
N HIS A 30 9.83 7.66 -2.48
CA HIS A 30 8.91 8.11 -1.42
C HIS A 30 9.09 7.31 -0.12
N ASN A 31 9.43 6.01 -0.18
CA ASN A 31 9.64 5.23 1.03
C ASN A 31 10.91 5.66 1.77
N GLU A 32 11.96 6.04 1.03
CA GLU A 32 13.17 6.61 1.63
C GLU A 32 12.83 7.91 2.38
N ILE A 33 12.09 8.82 1.74
CA ILE A 33 11.63 10.07 2.36
C ILE A 33 10.78 9.79 3.60
N VAL A 34 9.80 8.89 3.53
CA VAL A 34 8.95 8.52 4.67
C VAL A 34 9.75 7.96 5.84
N ASN A 35 10.75 7.12 5.58
CA ASN A 35 11.60 6.55 6.63
C ASN A 35 12.44 7.63 7.32
N VAL A 36 13.00 8.56 6.54
CA VAL A 36 13.75 9.69 7.06
C VAL A 36 12.85 10.62 7.87
N ILE A 37 11.65 10.93 7.39
CA ILE A 37 10.65 11.74 8.11
C ILE A 37 10.35 11.14 9.47
N LYS A 38 10.07 9.83 9.54
CA LYS A 38 9.81 9.13 10.81
C LYS A 38 10.99 9.23 11.77
N SER A 39 12.21 9.09 11.24
CA SER A 39 13.42 9.28 12.04
C SER A 39 13.48 10.72 12.58
N LEU A 40 13.46 11.73 11.71
CA LEU A 40 13.55 13.14 12.10
C LEU A 40 12.45 13.56 13.09
N HIS A 41 11.23 13.05 12.90
CA HIS A 41 10.11 13.28 13.80
C HIS A 41 10.35 12.65 15.19
N GLY A 42 10.91 11.45 15.24
CA GLY A 42 11.31 10.81 16.50
C GLY A 42 12.35 11.61 17.30
N PHE A 43 13.21 12.38 16.62
CA PHE A 43 14.16 13.31 17.25
C PHE A 43 13.61 14.73 17.44
N ARG A 44 12.31 14.95 17.17
CA ARG A 44 11.63 16.25 17.26
C ARG A 44 12.27 17.36 16.42
N LEU A 45 12.98 16.96 15.35
CA LEU A 45 13.61 17.89 14.40
C LEU A 45 12.58 18.44 13.42
N VAL A 46 11.57 17.63 13.10
CA VAL A 46 10.45 18.00 12.24
C VAL A 46 9.15 17.56 12.90
N ASP A 47 8.11 18.37 12.74
CA ASP A 47 6.74 17.96 13.06
C ASP A 47 6.11 17.40 11.80
N ALA A 48 5.71 16.14 11.85
CA ALA A 48 5.12 15.42 10.73
C ALA A 48 3.63 15.17 11.00
N GLN A 49 2.75 15.57 10.10
CA GLN A 49 1.33 15.24 10.16
C GLN A 49 0.99 14.21 9.10
N ASP A 50 0.22 13.19 9.48
CA ASP A 50 -0.19 12.11 8.57
C ASP A 50 -1.15 12.64 7.49
N ILE A 51 -0.83 12.37 6.23
CA ILE A 51 -1.72 12.54 5.09
C ILE A 51 -2.13 11.15 4.62
N LYS A 52 -3.44 10.88 4.62
CA LYS A 52 -4.00 9.64 4.09
C LYS A 52 -4.81 9.96 2.84
N ARG A 53 -4.46 9.31 1.73
CA ARG A 53 -5.24 9.34 0.49
C ARG A 53 -5.66 7.93 0.16
N GLU A 54 -6.94 7.73 -0.08
CA GLU A 54 -7.46 6.46 -0.57
C GLU A 54 -7.73 6.59 -2.05
N ARG A 55 -7.20 5.66 -2.85
CA ARG A 55 -7.52 5.55 -4.27
C ARG A 55 -7.91 4.12 -4.60
N TRP A 56 -8.78 3.95 -5.56
CA TRP A 56 -9.14 2.63 -6.07
C TRP A 56 -8.10 2.17 -7.06
N VAL A 57 -7.61 0.95 -6.89
CA VAL A 57 -6.72 0.29 -7.86
C VAL A 57 -7.33 -1.00 -8.34
N LEU A 58 -7.03 -1.33 -9.59
CA LEU A 58 -7.45 -2.58 -10.20
C LEU A 58 -6.71 -3.76 -9.58
N THR A 59 -7.45 -4.82 -9.26
CA THR A 59 -6.88 -6.13 -8.93
C THR A 59 -6.36 -6.83 -10.19
N ASP A 60 -5.59 -7.91 -10.04
CA ASP A 60 -5.08 -8.68 -11.19
C ASP A 60 -6.21 -9.22 -12.08
N GLU A 61 -7.34 -9.58 -11.46
CA GLU A 61 -8.56 -9.97 -12.16
C GLU A 61 -9.17 -8.80 -12.94
N GLY A 62 -9.30 -7.62 -12.31
CA GLY A 62 -9.79 -6.41 -12.98
C GLY A 62 -8.92 -6.00 -14.17
N ARG A 63 -7.59 -6.11 -14.06
CA ARG A 63 -6.66 -5.88 -15.19
C ARG A 63 -6.87 -6.89 -16.31
N SER A 64 -7.10 -8.16 -15.97
CA SER A 64 -7.38 -9.20 -16.97
C SER A 64 -8.65 -8.89 -17.76
N TYR A 65 -9.68 -8.33 -17.11
CA TYR A 65 -10.94 -7.97 -17.79
C TYR A 65 -10.82 -6.76 -18.70
N ILE A 66 -9.87 -5.85 -18.46
CA ILE A 66 -9.57 -4.77 -19.40
C ILE A 66 -9.03 -5.35 -20.73
N VAL A 67 -8.15 -6.36 -20.65
CA VAL A 67 -7.52 -6.98 -21.82
C VAL A 67 -8.48 -7.95 -22.52
N ALA A 68 -8.99 -8.94 -21.78
CA ALA A 68 -9.79 -10.03 -22.32
C ALA A 68 -11.29 -9.70 -22.45
N GLY A 69 -11.76 -8.61 -21.85
CA GLY A 69 -13.18 -8.30 -21.70
C GLY A 69 -13.77 -8.92 -20.43
N SER A 70 -14.97 -8.50 -20.06
CA SER A 70 -15.66 -9.02 -18.88
C SER A 70 -16.13 -10.46 -19.08
N PRO A 71 -16.17 -11.31 -18.04
CA PRO A 71 -16.56 -12.72 -18.15
C PRO A 71 -17.93 -12.94 -18.79
N GLU A 72 -18.84 -12.01 -18.53
CA GLU A 72 -20.21 -12.01 -19.05
C GLU A 72 -20.23 -11.86 -20.58
N VAL A 73 -19.38 -10.98 -21.10
CA VAL A 73 -19.25 -10.69 -22.53
C VAL A 73 -18.46 -11.81 -23.20
N GLN A 74 -17.38 -12.30 -22.58
CA GLN A 74 -16.65 -13.46 -23.07
C GLN A 74 -17.57 -14.69 -23.21
N LEU A 75 -18.41 -14.96 -22.21
CA LEU A 75 -19.41 -16.03 -22.27
C LEU A 75 -20.42 -15.81 -23.40
N LEU A 76 -20.92 -14.58 -23.56
CA LEU A 76 -21.88 -14.23 -24.59
C LEU A 76 -21.31 -14.40 -26.00
N LEU A 77 -20.04 -14.05 -26.21
CA LEU A 77 -19.33 -14.22 -27.47
C LEU A 77 -19.04 -15.70 -27.79
N ALA A 78 -18.86 -16.53 -26.76
CA ALA A 78 -18.68 -17.97 -26.92
C ALA A 78 -19.97 -18.72 -27.28
N ILE A 79 -21.16 -18.12 -27.05
CA ILE A 79 -22.46 -18.72 -27.36
C ILE A 79 -22.89 -18.32 -28.79
N PRO A 80 -22.98 -19.28 -29.73
CA PRO A 80 -23.50 -19.02 -31.07
C PRO A 80 -25.01 -18.74 -31.03
N SER A 81 -25.55 -18.15 -32.09
CA SER A 81 -26.99 -17.81 -32.21
C SER A 81 -27.91 -19.03 -32.10
N GLU A 82 -27.42 -20.22 -32.48
CA GLU A 82 -28.17 -21.49 -32.39
C GLU A 82 -28.17 -22.11 -30.98
N GLY A 83 -27.41 -21.52 -30.05
CA GLY A 83 -27.21 -22.05 -28.71
C GLY A 83 -26.13 -23.14 -28.64
N ILE A 84 -25.68 -23.43 -27.42
CA ILE A 84 -24.58 -24.38 -27.16
C ILE A 84 -24.91 -25.23 -25.94
N SER A 85 -24.42 -26.47 -25.90
CA SER A 85 -24.56 -27.32 -24.72
C SER A 85 -23.68 -26.82 -23.57
N ARG A 86 -24.03 -27.17 -22.34
CA ARG A 86 -23.29 -26.74 -21.14
C ARG A 86 -21.87 -27.32 -21.13
N GLU A 87 -21.72 -28.57 -21.57
CA GLU A 87 -20.43 -29.25 -21.62
C GLU A 87 -19.50 -28.61 -22.64
N GLU A 88 -20.03 -28.23 -23.80
CA GLU A 88 -19.23 -27.61 -24.86
C GLU A 88 -18.87 -26.16 -24.51
N LEU A 89 -19.77 -25.43 -23.83
CA LEU A 89 -19.48 -24.09 -23.32
C LEU A 89 -18.39 -24.11 -22.24
N GLN A 90 -18.37 -25.13 -21.37
CA GLN A 90 -17.30 -25.33 -20.38
C GLN A 90 -15.95 -25.70 -21.00
N ARG A 91 -15.93 -26.29 -22.20
CA ARG A 91 -14.68 -26.59 -22.93
C ARG A 91 -14.10 -25.37 -23.64
N ARG A 92 -14.96 -24.45 -24.09
CA ARG A 92 -14.55 -23.25 -24.84
C ARG A 92 -14.13 -22.08 -23.97
N VAL A 93 -14.61 -22.03 -22.74
CA VAL A 93 -14.40 -20.90 -21.82
C VAL A 93 -13.72 -21.40 -20.56
N ASP A 94 -12.75 -20.64 -20.05
CA ASP A 94 -12.05 -20.98 -18.82
C ASP A 94 -13.04 -21.26 -17.66
N PRO A 95 -12.80 -22.26 -16.81
CA PRO A 95 -13.72 -22.62 -15.73
C PRO A 95 -14.06 -21.48 -14.77
N SER A 96 -13.12 -20.56 -14.54
CA SER A 96 -13.29 -19.36 -13.72
C SER A 96 -14.27 -18.37 -14.38
N VAL A 97 -14.07 -18.10 -15.66
CA VAL A 97 -14.91 -17.22 -16.49
C VAL A 97 -16.30 -17.82 -16.66
N TYR A 98 -16.41 -19.14 -16.87
CA TYR A 98 -17.70 -19.83 -17.03
C TYR A 98 -18.59 -19.64 -15.80
N LYS A 99 -18.06 -19.86 -14.59
CA LYS A 99 -18.85 -19.77 -13.36
C LYS A 99 -19.32 -18.35 -13.08
N ILE A 100 -18.41 -17.38 -13.21
CA ILE A 100 -18.68 -15.96 -12.93
C ILE A 100 -19.57 -15.36 -14.02
N GLY A 101 -19.21 -15.61 -15.29
CA GLY A 101 -19.94 -15.17 -16.47
C GLY A 101 -21.37 -15.70 -16.50
N CYS A 102 -21.60 -16.99 -16.21
CA CYS A 102 -22.96 -17.55 -16.19
C CYS A 102 -23.83 -16.86 -15.14
N ALA A 103 -23.35 -16.75 -13.90
CA ALA A 103 -24.12 -16.16 -12.81
C ALA A 103 -24.56 -14.73 -13.13
N GLN A 104 -23.66 -13.96 -13.75
CA GLN A 104 -23.88 -12.56 -13.99
C GLN A 104 -24.60 -12.27 -15.32
N ALA A 105 -24.40 -13.09 -16.35
CA ALA A 105 -25.18 -13.04 -17.59
C ALA A 105 -26.65 -13.45 -17.37
N ILE A 106 -26.92 -14.40 -16.46
CA ILE A 106 -28.29 -14.75 -16.04
C ILE A 106 -28.93 -13.57 -15.29
N LYS A 107 -28.19 -12.95 -14.35
CA LYS A 107 -28.67 -11.79 -13.60
C LYS A 107 -29.00 -10.60 -14.51
N ASN A 108 -28.20 -10.39 -15.54
CA ASN A 108 -28.41 -9.35 -16.56
C ASN A 108 -29.39 -9.76 -17.66
N LYS A 109 -29.97 -10.98 -17.61
CA LYS A 109 -30.90 -11.56 -18.59
C LYS A 109 -30.34 -11.65 -20.02
N TRP A 110 -29.02 -11.76 -20.18
CA TRP A 110 -28.35 -11.86 -21.48
C TRP A 110 -28.40 -13.27 -22.06
N VAL A 111 -28.45 -14.29 -21.19
CA VAL A 111 -28.48 -15.70 -21.56
C VAL A 111 -29.64 -16.41 -20.87
N GLU A 112 -30.16 -17.45 -21.51
CA GLU A 112 -31.17 -18.34 -20.95
C GLU A 112 -30.60 -19.75 -20.82
N MET A 113 -30.59 -20.24 -19.59
CA MET A 113 -30.10 -21.59 -19.29
C MET A 113 -31.26 -22.58 -19.42
N GLY A 114 -31.45 -23.15 -20.60
CA GLY A 114 -32.34 -24.28 -20.81
C GLY A 114 -31.84 -25.55 -20.10
N LYS A 115 -32.69 -26.60 -20.07
CA LYS A 115 -32.32 -27.90 -19.48
C LYS A 115 -31.15 -28.58 -20.20
N GLN A 116 -30.97 -28.34 -21.50
CA GLN A 116 -29.92 -28.94 -22.33
C GLN A 116 -29.10 -27.92 -23.13
N LEU A 117 -29.69 -26.79 -23.53
CA LEU A 117 -29.04 -25.77 -24.35
C LEU A 117 -29.04 -24.42 -23.65
N VAL A 118 -27.93 -23.70 -23.79
CA VAL A 118 -27.79 -22.30 -23.39
C VAL A 118 -28.00 -21.44 -24.62
N SER A 119 -29.01 -20.60 -24.60
CA SER A 119 -29.35 -19.69 -25.71
C SER A 119 -29.05 -18.24 -25.35
N ARG A 120 -28.72 -17.47 -26.37
CA ARG A 120 -28.42 -16.04 -26.28
C ARG A 120 -29.70 -15.23 -26.47
N LYS A 121 -30.03 -14.34 -25.53
CA LYS A 121 -31.21 -13.45 -25.62
C LYS A 121 -30.93 -12.10 -26.28
N VAL A 122 -29.67 -11.64 -26.25
CA VAL A 122 -29.30 -10.30 -26.71
C VAL A 122 -28.16 -10.37 -27.72
N GLN A 123 -28.32 -9.84 -28.93
CA GLN A 123 -27.34 -9.93 -30.04
C GLN A 123 -26.15 -8.97 -29.95
N HIS A 124 -26.24 -7.89 -29.18
CA HIS A 124 -25.13 -6.97 -28.95
C HIS A 124 -25.18 -6.44 -27.52
N VAL A 125 -24.03 -6.43 -26.85
CA VAL A 125 -23.91 -5.98 -25.47
C VAL A 125 -22.63 -5.15 -25.36
N GLU A 126 -22.76 -3.97 -24.77
CA GLU A 126 -21.61 -3.13 -24.42
C GLU A 126 -21.00 -3.59 -23.10
N ASP A 127 -19.67 -3.68 -23.06
CA ASP A 127 -18.92 -4.11 -21.88
C ASP A 127 -18.75 -2.97 -20.87
N ARG A 128 -19.85 -2.60 -20.21
CA ARG A 128 -19.87 -1.51 -19.23
C ARG A 128 -18.88 -1.74 -18.09
N VAL A 129 -18.62 -3.00 -17.71
CA VAL A 129 -17.68 -3.32 -16.63
C VAL A 129 -16.24 -3.01 -17.07
N LYS A 130 -15.86 -3.38 -18.30
CA LYS A 130 -14.55 -3.01 -18.87
C LYS A 130 -14.40 -1.50 -18.96
N ASP A 131 -15.41 -0.78 -19.43
CA ASP A 131 -15.36 0.68 -19.53
C ASP A 131 -15.16 1.34 -18.16
N LEU A 132 -15.88 0.88 -17.13
CA LEU A 132 -15.72 1.38 -15.76
C LEU A 132 -14.31 1.08 -15.22
N LEU A 133 -13.75 -0.12 -15.49
CA LEU A 133 -12.40 -0.47 -15.07
C LEU A 133 -11.34 0.40 -15.76
N VAL A 134 -11.51 0.72 -17.04
CA VAL A 134 -10.63 1.64 -17.78
C VAL A 134 -10.70 3.06 -17.21
N ARG A 135 -11.91 3.56 -16.89
CA ARG A 135 -12.08 4.88 -16.25
C ARG A 135 -11.38 4.95 -14.89
N ILE A 136 -11.49 3.89 -14.08
CA ILE A 136 -10.77 3.79 -12.80
C ILE A 136 -9.25 3.74 -13.02
N GLN A 137 -8.78 3.05 -14.07
CA GLN A 137 -7.35 3.03 -14.43
C GLN A 137 -6.81 4.44 -14.74
N ASN A 138 -7.61 5.24 -15.45
CA ASN A 138 -7.26 6.59 -15.84
C ASN A 138 -7.42 7.62 -14.71
N GLY A 139 -7.96 7.20 -13.55
CA GLY A 139 -8.21 8.08 -12.41
C GLY A 139 -9.44 8.98 -12.57
N GLU A 140 -10.37 8.60 -13.46
CA GLU A 140 -11.63 9.33 -13.64
C GLU A 140 -12.60 9.09 -12.48
N ILE A 141 -13.51 10.05 -12.26
CA ILE A 141 -14.54 9.96 -11.23
C ILE A 141 -15.62 8.98 -11.70
N VAL A 142 -15.86 7.93 -10.91
CA VAL A 142 -16.90 6.93 -11.13
C VAL A 142 -17.94 7.03 -10.02
N ASP A 143 -19.20 6.72 -10.34
CA ASP A 143 -20.30 6.77 -9.38
C ASP A 143 -20.09 5.79 -8.20
N HIS A 144 -20.57 6.17 -7.02
CA HIS A 144 -20.44 5.35 -5.81
C HIS A 144 -21.11 3.97 -5.96
N ASN A 145 -22.24 3.89 -6.67
CA ASN A 145 -22.94 2.61 -6.88
C ASN A 145 -22.13 1.64 -7.75
N ASP A 146 -21.44 2.18 -8.77
CA ASP A 146 -20.59 1.39 -9.66
C ASP A 146 -19.32 0.91 -8.91
N ILE A 147 -18.72 1.78 -8.08
CA ILE A 147 -17.60 1.41 -7.21
C ILE A 147 -18.01 0.28 -6.25
N ASP A 148 -19.18 0.38 -5.61
CA ASP A 148 -19.67 -0.66 -4.71
C ASP A 148 -19.90 -1.99 -5.44
N ALA A 149 -20.43 -1.94 -6.67
CA ALA A 149 -20.63 -3.13 -7.49
C ALA A 149 -19.29 -3.80 -7.84
N LEU A 150 -18.28 -3.03 -8.25
CA LEU A 150 -16.93 -3.53 -8.57
C LEU A 150 -16.21 -4.06 -7.33
N LYS A 151 -16.38 -3.40 -6.18
CA LYS A 151 -15.82 -3.82 -4.88
C LYS A 151 -16.41 -5.15 -4.41
N ARG A 152 -17.73 -5.34 -4.51
CA ARG A 152 -18.39 -6.63 -4.19
C ARG A 152 -17.87 -7.78 -5.06
N ARG A 153 -17.48 -7.47 -6.29
CA ARG A 153 -16.88 -8.42 -7.25
C ARG A 153 -15.37 -8.58 -7.12
N LYS A 154 -14.71 -7.85 -6.20
CA LYS A 154 -13.25 -7.87 -5.99
C LYS A 154 -12.41 -7.48 -7.23
N LEU A 155 -12.98 -6.66 -8.12
CA LEU A 155 -12.29 -6.17 -9.32
C LEU A 155 -11.42 -4.93 -9.02
N ILE A 156 -11.73 -4.25 -7.93
CA ILE A 156 -10.98 -3.13 -7.40
C ILE A 156 -10.68 -3.35 -5.93
N ALA A 157 -9.55 -2.81 -5.48
CA ALA A 157 -9.13 -2.80 -4.10
C ALA A 157 -8.82 -1.35 -3.67
N PRO A 158 -9.12 -1.00 -2.40
CA PRO A 158 -8.69 0.29 -1.87
C PRO A 158 -7.17 0.25 -1.67
N GLN A 159 -6.46 1.20 -2.27
CA GLN A 159 -5.06 1.45 -1.99
C GLN A 159 -4.96 2.72 -1.17
N THR A 160 -4.62 2.56 0.10
CA THR A 160 -4.30 3.69 0.97
C THR A 160 -2.86 4.12 0.71
N TRP A 161 -2.69 5.30 0.17
CA TRP A 161 -1.42 5.99 0.14
C TRP A 161 -1.26 6.82 1.41
N LYS A 162 -0.09 6.69 2.04
CA LYS A 162 0.28 7.44 3.24
C LYS A 162 1.44 8.36 2.90
N GLY A 163 1.26 9.64 3.17
CA GLY A 163 2.30 10.66 3.09
C GLY A 163 2.31 11.50 4.36
N TYR A 164 3.14 12.53 4.36
CA TYR A 164 3.28 13.44 5.49
C TYR A 164 3.35 14.89 5.01
N SER A 165 2.76 15.81 5.76
CA SER A 165 3.17 17.22 5.73
C SER A 165 4.20 17.45 6.83
N LEU A 166 5.18 18.31 6.57
CA LEU A 166 6.31 18.55 7.47
C LEU A 166 6.43 20.03 7.78
N ARG A 167 6.59 20.35 9.07
CA ARG A 167 6.99 21.66 9.56
C ARG A 167 8.25 21.54 10.39
N LYS A 168 8.92 22.68 10.62
CA LYS A 168 10.04 22.73 11.57
C LYS A 168 9.55 22.29 12.95
N GLY A 169 10.21 21.30 13.52
CA GLY A 169 9.94 20.87 14.89
C GLY A 169 10.66 21.77 15.90
N PRO A 170 10.41 21.57 17.21
CA PRO A 170 11.00 22.40 18.26
C PRO A 170 12.53 22.32 18.31
N ASN A 171 13.11 21.19 17.92
CA ASN A 171 14.57 20.98 17.91
C ASN A 171 15.16 21.12 16.50
N TYR A 172 14.47 21.78 15.57
CA TYR A 172 14.91 21.86 14.18
C TYR A 172 16.38 22.33 14.06
N THR A 173 17.16 21.59 13.28
CA THR A 173 18.52 21.97 12.89
C THR A 173 18.73 21.68 11.40
N PRO A 174 19.42 22.54 10.63
CA PRO A 174 19.68 22.33 9.21
C PRO A 174 20.56 21.11 8.93
N LYS A 175 21.40 20.73 9.90
CA LYS A 175 22.17 19.48 9.88
C LYS A 175 22.05 18.79 11.21
N ARG A 176 21.49 17.58 11.19
CA ARG A 176 21.39 16.74 12.36
C ARG A 176 22.78 16.31 12.81
N LYS A 177 23.16 16.70 14.03
CA LYS A 177 24.29 16.08 14.72
C LYS A 177 23.80 14.74 15.29
N LYS A 178 24.46 13.65 14.90
CA LYS A 178 24.18 12.35 15.52
C LYS A 178 24.89 12.34 16.87
N ALA A 179 24.11 12.39 17.95
CA ALA A 179 24.66 12.25 19.27
C ALA A 179 25.32 10.86 19.40
N ALA A 180 26.53 10.82 19.95
CA ALA A 180 27.22 9.56 20.21
C ALA A 180 26.48 8.81 21.32
N THR A 181 26.26 7.52 21.13
CA THR A 181 25.61 6.67 22.15
C THR A 181 26.60 6.33 23.27
N ASP A 182 27.85 6.06 22.88
CA ASP A 182 28.91 5.61 23.77
C ASP A 182 30.21 6.36 23.48
N LEU A 183 31.01 6.54 24.53
CA LEU A 183 32.36 7.04 24.41
C LEU A 183 33.28 5.89 23.94
N THR A 184 33.76 5.97 22.71
CA THR A 184 34.67 4.97 22.13
C THR A 184 36.14 5.35 22.36
N ARG A 185 37.03 4.36 22.27
CA ARG A 185 38.49 4.58 22.33
C ARG A 185 38.96 5.54 21.23
N ASP A 186 38.40 5.43 20.04
CA ASP A 186 38.74 6.31 18.91
C ASP A 186 38.40 7.77 19.22
N HIS A 187 37.26 8.01 19.88
CA HIS A 187 36.89 9.36 20.30
C HIS A 187 37.89 9.94 21.31
N LEU A 188 38.33 9.14 22.28
CA LEU A 188 39.35 9.53 23.25
C LEU A 188 40.70 9.83 22.59
N GLN A 189 41.11 9.04 21.60
CA GLN A 189 42.39 9.20 20.90
C GLN A 189 42.40 10.44 19.99
N ARG A 190 41.28 10.75 19.33
CA ARG A 190 41.14 11.92 18.44
C ARG A 190 40.85 13.21 19.19
N GLY A 191 40.35 13.11 20.43
CA GLY A 191 39.99 14.26 21.26
C GLY A 191 38.66 14.94 20.86
N ASP A 192 37.93 14.41 19.89
CA ASP A 192 36.63 14.90 19.42
C ASP A 192 35.49 14.63 20.41
N TRP A 193 35.71 13.79 21.42
CA TRP A 193 34.77 13.55 22.53
C TRP A 193 34.34 14.81 23.28
N LYS A 194 35.13 15.88 23.24
CA LYS A 194 34.83 17.16 23.92
C LYS A 194 33.70 17.94 23.23
N ASP A 195 33.60 17.80 21.92
CA ASP A 195 32.64 18.52 21.08
C ASP A 195 31.46 17.63 20.63
N LEU A 196 31.50 16.35 20.99
CA LEU A 196 30.43 15.38 20.73
C LEU A 196 29.30 15.55 21.74
N GLU A 197 28.08 15.71 21.23
CA GLU A 197 26.87 15.58 22.03
C GLU A 197 26.61 14.09 22.27
N PHE A 198 26.38 13.68 23.52
CA PHE A 198 26.03 12.30 23.87
C PHE A 198 24.53 12.19 24.11
N LYS A 199 23.96 11.05 23.71
CA LYS A 199 22.57 10.75 24.07
C LYS A 199 22.48 10.59 25.59
N GLU A 200 21.50 11.25 26.21
CA GLU A 200 21.28 11.11 27.65
C GLU A 200 21.02 9.64 28.03
N TYR A 201 21.69 9.21 29.10
CA TYR A 201 21.53 7.87 29.63
C TYR A 201 20.17 7.72 30.31
N ASN A 202 19.40 6.70 29.94
CA ASN A 202 18.11 6.44 30.56
C ASN A 202 18.30 5.70 31.90
N PHE A 203 18.45 6.46 32.99
CA PHE A 203 18.59 5.92 34.35
C PHE A 203 17.37 5.12 34.85
N SER A 204 16.21 5.25 34.20
CA SER A 204 15.00 4.51 34.54
C SER A 204 14.96 3.10 33.92
N ALA A 205 15.83 2.82 32.94
CA ALA A 205 15.90 1.50 32.31
C ALA A 205 16.62 0.50 33.22
N LYS A 206 16.11 -0.74 33.30
CA LYS A 206 16.84 -1.83 33.95
C LYS A 206 18.10 -2.12 33.13
N GLY A 207 19.25 -2.12 33.79
CA GLY A 207 20.52 -2.52 33.19
C GLY A 207 20.52 -4.00 32.78
N GLN A 208 21.52 -4.39 32.00
CA GLN A 208 21.74 -5.80 31.70
C GLN A 208 22.04 -6.56 33.01
N PRO A 209 21.37 -7.71 33.26
CA PRO A 209 21.69 -8.51 34.43
C PRO A 209 23.13 -9.01 34.31
N ALA A 210 23.87 -8.93 35.42
CA ALA A 210 25.21 -9.52 35.47
C ALA A 210 25.06 -11.05 35.36
N GLU A 211 25.78 -11.67 34.43
CA GLU A 211 25.86 -13.12 34.36
C GLU A 211 26.70 -13.63 35.53
N GLY A 212 26.05 -14.28 36.49
CA GLY A 212 26.67 -14.91 37.65
C GLY A 212 26.22 -16.35 37.82
N GLY A 213 26.99 -17.12 38.60
CA GLY A 213 26.57 -18.47 39.00
C GLY A 213 25.35 -18.43 39.92
N HIS A 214 24.41 -19.35 39.72
CA HIS A 214 23.19 -19.45 40.53
C HIS A 214 23.19 -20.74 41.35
N LEU A 215 23.00 -20.62 42.67
CA LEU A 215 22.72 -21.78 43.51
C LEU A 215 21.29 -22.27 43.28
N HIS A 216 21.12 -23.60 43.24
CA HIS A 216 19.83 -24.24 43.11
C HIS A 216 18.87 -23.78 44.24
N PRO A 217 17.62 -23.39 43.95
CA PRO A 217 16.69 -22.85 44.96
C PRO A 217 16.53 -23.75 46.19
N LEU A 218 16.44 -25.08 46.01
CA LEU A 218 16.35 -26.04 47.13
C LEU A 218 17.60 -26.07 48.02
N LEU A 219 18.79 -25.81 47.47
CA LEU A 219 20.02 -25.76 48.25
C LEU A 219 20.14 -24.45 49.04
N LYS A 220 19.44 -23.38 48.62
CA LYS A 220 19.34 -22.12 49.37
C LYS A 220 18.42 -22.21 50.59
N ALA A 221 17.40 -23.07 50.55
CA ALA A 221 16.39 -23.23 51.60
C ALA A 221 16.74 -24.30 52.66
N ARG A 222 17.88 -25.00 52.51
CA ARG A 222 18.31 -26.08 53.40
C ARG A 222 19.20 -25.62 54.57
N ASN A 223 19.34 -24.30 54.76
CA ASN A 223 20.05 -23.68 55.89
C ASN A 223 19.06 -22.98 56.82
#